data_AF-A0A7C1AP80-F1
#
_entry.id   AF-A0A7C1AP80-F1
#
_cell.length_a   1.000
_cell.length_b   1.000
_cell.length_c   1.000
_cell.angle_alpha   90.00
_cell.angle_beta   90.00
_cell.angle_gamma   90.00
#
_symmetry.space_group_name_H-M   'P 1'
#
loop_
_entity.id
_entity.type
_entity.pdbx_description
1 polymer ?
#
loop_
_entity_poly.entity_id
_entity_poly.type
_entity_poly.pdbx_seq_one_letter_code
_entity_poly.pdbx_strand_id
1 'polypeptide(L)'
;TEIAYLDSLSKRERLIAIQRLVEFDIPCIIITNKNSVYKELLDLGEKRAIPIFRTPMNTTQFVRKIGDYLDEKFAPLITKHGTLVDIYGIGVLLAGRSGIGKSEVALDLIERGHRLVADDMVIISRRSEDVLIGSGNEVIRHYIEIRGLGVIDIKSMFGIRSIRQQKRIEVEVLLEDWDSKKEYERLGIKENYTEILDVKIPQVHLQIYPGKNITVIVETIALNTLLKIFGIHPAKEFDRRLLSKLRNKKIENKKTQDQLKEYLEHDME
;
A
#
# COMPACT_ATOMS: atom_id res chain seq x y z
N THR A 1 -25.16 14.38 -24.73
CA THR A 1 -25.97 13.53 -25.63
C THR A 1 -27.41 13.49 -25.17
N GLU A 2 -27.62 13.31 -23.88
CA GLU A 2 -28.87 13.23 -23.14
C GLU A 2 -29.71 14.50 -23.29
N ILE A 3 -29.10 15.69 -23.16
CA ILE A 3 -29.81 16.97 -23.36
C ILE A 3 -30.24 17.13 -24.83
N ALA A 4 -29.36 16.82 -25.79
CA ALA A 4 -29.72 16.85 -27.21
C ALA A 4 -30.85 15.87 -27.56
N TYR A 5 -30.94 14.73 -26.88
CA TYR A 5 -32.08 13.84 -26.97
C TYR A 5 -33.36 14.50 -26.43
N LEU A 6 -33.31 15.12 -25.24
CA LEU A 6 -34.47 15.86 -24.70
C LEU A 6 -34.87 17.06 -25.58
N ASP A 7 -33.93 17.68 -26.28
CA ASP A 7 -34.17 18.76 -27.25
C ASP A 7 -34.94 18.25 -28.48
N SER A 8 -34.77 16.98 -28.86
CA SER A 8 -35.45 16.36 -30.01
C SER A 8 -36.90 15.95 -29.73
N LEU A 9 -37.31 15.91 -28.46
CA LEU A 9 -38.64 15.45 -28.05
C LEU A 9 -39.65 16.60 -27.95
N SER A 10 -40.93 16.30 -28.20
CA SER A 10 -42.00 17.24 -27.86
C SER A 10 -42.08 17.45 -26.35
N LYS A 11 -42.67 18.56 -25.90
CA LYS A 11 -42.82 18.88 -24.47
C LYS A 11 -43.51 17.76 -23.67
N ARG A 12 -44.51 17.09 -24.26
CA ARG A 12 -45.24 15.99 -23.62
C ARG A 12 -44.36 14.74 -23.47
N GLU A 13 -43.61 14.40 -24.50
CA GLU A 13 -42.69 13.26 -24.49
C GLU A 13 -41.52 13.50 -23.54
N ARG A 14 -40.96 14.72 -23.53
CA ARG A 14 -39.91 15.12 -22.58
C ARG A 14 -40.35 14.96 -21.13
N LEU A 15 -41.57 15.39 -20.81
CA LEU A 15 -42.12 15.26 -19.47
C LEU A 15 -42.27 13.79 -19.05
N ILE A 16 -42.75 12.92 -19.95
CA ILE A 16 -42.82 11.48 -19.71
C ILE A 16 -41.42 10.88 -19.50
N ALA A 17 -40.44 11.26 -20.31
CA ALA A 17 -39.06 10.78 -20.19
C ALA A 17 -38.42 11.19 -18.86
N ILE A 18 -38.57 12.46 -18.46
CA ILE A 18 -38.08 12.95 -17.17
C ILE A 18 -38.79 12.26 -16.02
N GLN A 19 -40.11 12.06 -16.12
CA GLN A 19 -40.89 11.38 -15.09
C GLN A 19 -40.40 9.95 -14.84
N ARG A 20 -40.12 9.19 -15.92
CA ARG A 20 -39.52 7.85 -15.82
C ARG A 20 -38.12 7.87 -15.19
N LEU A 21 -37.33 8.91 -15.45
CA LEU A 21 -36.00 9.05 -14.85
C LEU A 21 -36.10 9.27 -13.33
N VAL A 22 -36.98 10.16 -12.88
CA VAL A 22 -37.13 10.48 -11.45
C VAL A 22 -37.95 9.43 -10.67
N GLU A 23 -38.40 8.36 -11.32
CA GLU A 23 -39.03 7.20 -10.67
C GLU A 23 -38.01 6.28 -9.99
N PHE A 24 -36.73 6.34 -10.41
CA PHE A 24 -35.64 5.60 -9.76
C PHE A 24 -35.18 6.32 -8.48
N ASP A 25 -34.61 5.57 -7.54
CA ASP A 25 -33.99 6.11 -6.32
C ASP A 25 -32.64 6.78 -6.64
N ILE A 26 -32.72 7.99 -7.20
CA ILE A 26 -31.56 8.77 -7.63
C ILE A 26 -31.11 9.70 -6.49
N PRO A 27 -29.86 9.59 -6.01
CA PRO A 27 -29.37 10.45 -4.94
C PRO A 27 -29.19 11.92 -5.38
N CYS A 28 -28.80 12.16 -6.64
CA CYS A 28 -28.76 13.48 -7.26
C CYS A 28 -28.63 13.39 -8.78
N ILE A 29 -28.95 14.48 -9.48
CA ILE A 29 -28.76 14.62 -10.94
C ILE A 29 -27.74 15.73 -11.20
N ILE A 30 -26.77 15.47 -12.08
CA ILE A 30 -25.72 16.44 -12.41
C ILE A 30 -25.71 16.74 -13.91
N ILE A 31 -25.95 18.00 -14.27
CA ILE A 31 -26.00 18.47 -15.65
C ILE A 31 -24.62 18.99 -16.07
N THR A 32 -24.00 18.33 -17.04
CA THR A 32 -22.63 18.63 -17.55
C THR A 32 -22.63 19.53 -18.79
N ASN A 33 -21.45 19.86 -19.31
CA ASN A 33 -21.21 20.61 -20.56
C ASN A 33 -21.85 22.00 -20.63
N LYS A 34 -22.08 22.68 -19.49
CA LYS A 34 -22.84 23.95 -19.44
C LYS A 34 -24.24 23.86 -20.04
N ASN A 35 -24.81 22.67 -20.17
CA ASN A 35 -26.17 22.52 -20.68
C ASN A 35 -27.18 23.30 -19.81
N SER A 36 -28.24 23.80 -20.44
CA SER A 36 -29.39 24.38 -19.73
C SER A 36 -30.18 23.29 -19.03
N VAL A 37 -30.85 23.66 -17.94
CA VAL A 37 -31.71 22.75 -17.19
C VAL A 37 -33.15 23.03 -17.57
N TYR A 38 -33.90 21.99 -17.90
CA TYR A 38 -35.31 22.09 -18.21
C TYR A 38 -36.14 22.38 -16.96
N LYS A 39 -37.12 23.28 -17.09
CA LYS A 39 -38.01 23.63 -15.98
C LYS A 39 -38.79 22.41 -15.49
N GLU A 40 -39.18 21.52 -16.40
CA GLU A 40 -39.86 20.27 -16.05
C GLU A 40 -38.99 19.37 -15.15
N LEU A 41 -37.67 19.37 -15.34
CA LEU A 41 -36.74 18.61 -14.50
C LEU A 41 -36.59 19.25 -13.12
N LEU A 42 -36.55 20.59 -13.04
CA LEU A 42 -36.50 21.32 -11.77
C LEU A 42 -37.77 21.09 -10.94
N ASP A 43 -38.95 21.27 -11.55
CA ASP A 43 -40.24 21.11 -10.87
C ASP A 43 -40.44 19.67 -10.37
N LEU A 44 -40.01 18.66 -11.16
CA LEU A 44 -40.08 17.26 -10.75
C LEU A 44 -39.03 16.88 -9.71
N GLY A 45 -37.81 17.43 -9.82
CA GLY A 45 -36.75 17.25 -8.84
C GLY A 45 -37.14 17.80 -7.48
N GLU A 46 -37.75 18.98 -7.43
CA GLU A 46 -38.25 19.59 -6.18
C GLU A 46 -39.36 18.75 -5.54
N LYS A 47 -40.32 18.27 -6.34
CA LYS A 47 -41.40 17.38 -5.85
C LYS A 47 -40.90 16.05 -5.28
N ARG A 48 -39.81 15.52 -5.82
CA ARG A 48 -39.21 14.24 -5.41
C ARG A 48 -38.04 14.42 -4.42
N ALA A 49 -37.72 15.66 -4.04
CA ALA A 49 -36.56 16.01 -3.22
C ALA A 49 -35.21 15.50 -3.78
N ILE A 50 -35.06 15.49 -5.11
CA ILE A 50 -33.81 15.10 -5.79
C ILE A 50 -32.97 16.37 -6.06
N PRO A 51 -31.77 16.50 -5.47
CA PRO A 51 -30.88 17.62 -5.75
C PRO A 51 -30.41 17.63 -7.21
N ILE A 52 -30.46 18.79 -7.85
CA ILE A 52 -29.99 19.00 -9.22
C ILE A 52 -28.79 19.95 -9.19
N PHE A 53 -27.64 19.45 -9.64
CA PHE A 53 -26.41 20.21 -9.76
C PHE A 53 -26.08 20.48 -11.22
N ARG A 54 -25.29 21.53 -11.47
CA ARG A 54 -24.79 21.87 -12.81
C ARG A 54 -23.30 22.12 -12.75
N THR A 55 -22.59 21.63 -13.76
CA THR A 55 -21.15 21.87 -13.92
C THR A 55 -20.84 22.28 -15.36
N PRO A 56 -19.91 23.23 -15.56
CA PRO A 56 -19.43 23.56 -16.89
C PRO A 56 -18.50 22.48 -17.49
N MET A 57 -18.09 21.50 -16.69
CA MET A 57 -17.13 20.47 -17.08
C MET A 57 -17.69 19.52 -18.15
N ASN A 58 -16.80 19.01 -19.01
CA ASN A 58 -17.18 17.99 -19.98
C ASN A 58 -17.64 16.69 -19.30
N THR A 59 -18.64 15.98 -19.85
CA THR A 59 -19.17 14.73 -19.27
C THR A 59 -18.07 13.71 -18.96
N THR A 60 -17.21 13.38 -19.91
CA THR A 60 -16.16 12.36 -19.72
C THR A 60 -15.17 12.76 -18.62
N GLN A 61 -14.77 14.04 -18.61
CA GLN A 61 -13.87 14.56 -17.58
C GLN A 61 -14.53 14.56 -16.21
N PHE A 62 -15.82 14.93 -16.14
CA PHE A 62 -16.59 14.96 -14.91
C PHE A 62 -16.79 13.56 -14.34
N VAL A 63 -17.24 12.60 -15.17
CA VAL A 63 -17.45 11.20 -14.80
C VAL A 63 -16.17 10.59 -14.23
N ARG A 64 -15.01 10.85 -14.86
CA ARG A 64 -13.73 10.39 -14.31
C ARG A 64 -13.46 10.97 -12.93
N LYS A 65 -13.58 12.29 -12.76
CA LYS A 65 -13.29 12.96 -11.48
C LYS A 65 -14.22 12.54 -10.35
N ILE A 66 -15.52 12.44 -10.63
CA ILE A 66 -16.49 12.01 -9.62
C ILE A 66 -16.34 10.52 -9.33
N GLY A 67 -16.02 9.71 -10.34
CA GLY A 67 -15.66 8.30 -10.17
C GLY A 67 -14.49 8.14 -9.20
N ASP A 68 -13.35 8.78 -9.48
CA ASP A 68 -12.17 8.74 -8.61
C ASP A 68 -12.51 9.14 -7.15
N TYR A 69 -13.34 10.17 -6.98
CA TYR A 69 -13.78 10.63 -5.66
C TYR A 69 -14.69 9.64 -4.94
N LEU A 70 -15.68 9.08 -5.65
CA LEU A 70 -16.62 8.11 -5.08
C LEU A 70 -15.92 6.79 -4.78
N ASP A 71 -15.02 6.33 -5.66
CA ASP A 71 -14.19 5.15 -5.43
C ASP A 71 -13.35 5.30 -4.16
N GLU A 72 -12.79 6.50 -3.90
CA GLU A 72 -12.09 6.78 -2.65
C GLU A 72 -13.03 6.78 -1.43
N LYS A 73 -14.24 7.34 -1.55
CA LYS A 73 -15.18 7.47 -0.43
C LYS A 73 -15.89 6.17 -0.06
N PHE A 74 -16.11 5.29 -1.03
CA PHE A 74 -16.75 4.00 -0.86
C PHE A 74 -15.75 2.83 -0.85
N ALA A 75 -14.45 3.13 -0.86
CA ALA A 75 -13.40 2.13 -0.71
C ALA A 75 -13.61 1.29 0.56
N PRO A 76 -13.52 -0.05 0.48
CA PRO A 76 -13.51 -0.90 1.66
C PRO A 76 -12.41 -0.47 2.62
N LEU A 77 -12.74 -0.40 3.91
CA LEU A 77 -11.82 0.05 4.96
C LEU A 77 -11.79 -0.93 6.12
N ILE A 78 -10.60 -1.11 6.69
CA ILE A 78 -10.39 -1.77 7.98
C ILE A 78 -9.50 -0.91 8.85
N THR A 79 -9.50 -1.18 10.16
CA THR A 79 -8.52 -0.63 11.08
C THR A 79 -7.63 -1.76 11.58
N LYS A 80 -6.31 -1.55 11.53
CA LYS A 80 -5.32 -2.53 11.99
C LYS A 80 -4.40 -1.88 13.02
N HIS A 81 -4.08 -2.63 14.08
CA HIS A 81 -3.10 -2.18 15.06
C HIS A 81 -1.69 -2.30 14.50
N GLY A 82 -0.90 -1.24 14.60
CA GLY A 82 0.43 -1.16 14.01
C GLY A 82 0.90 0.28 13.82
N THR A 83 2.08 0.42 13.24
CA THR A 83 2.69 1.73 12.98
C THR A 83 3.06 1.81 11.50
N LEU A 84 2.59 2.84 10.80
CA LEU A 84 2.86 3.05 9.38
C LEU A 84 3.83 4.22 9.19
N VAL A 85 4.93 3.95 8.49
CA VAL A 85 6.02 4.91 8.25
C VAL A 85 6.42 4.95 6.78
N ASP A 86 6.76 6.14 6.28
CA ASP A 86 7.29 6.40 4.93
C ASP A 86 8.81 6.47 4.98
N ILE A 87 9.48 5.40 4.53
CA ILE A 87 10.93 5.21 4.58
C ILE A 87 11.46 5.19 3.15
N TYR A 88 12.27 6.19 2.77
CA TYR A 88 12.78 6.35 1.39
C TYR A 88 11.69 6.33 0.30
N GLY A 89 10.45 6.73 0.63
CA GLY A 89 9.33 6.66 -0.30
C GLY A 89 8.60 5.31 -0.33
N ILE A 90 8.95 4.35 0.52
CA ILE A 90 8.26 3.07 0.71
C ILE A 90 7.45 3.14 2.01
N GLY A 91 6.16 2.84 1.95
CA GLY A 91 5.31 2.67 3.10
C GLY A 91 5.50 1.30 3.74
N VAL A 92 5.99 1.33 4.97
CA VAL A 92 6.27 0.15 5.78
C VAL A 92 5.28 0.08 6.94
N LEU A 93 4.46 -0.96 6.95
CA LEU A 93 3.55 -1.26 8.06
C LEU A 93 4.27 -2.13 9.09
N LEU A 94 4.65 -1.55 10.23
CA LEU A 94 5.17 -2.27 11.38
C LEU A 94 4.03 -2.93 12.13
N ALA A 95 4.03 -4.27 12.15
CA ALA A 95 3.08 -5.09 12.87
C ALA A 95 3.78 -5.85 14.00
N GLY A 96 3.03 -6.36 14.97
CA GLY A 96 3.56 -7.12 16.10
C GLY A 96 2.80 -6.84 17.38
N ARG A 97 3.06 -7.64 18.42
CA ARG A 97 2.36 -7.52 19.72
C ARG A 97 2.54 -6.13 20.36
N SER A 98 1.64 -5.75 21.24
CA SER A 98 1.74 -4.48 21.98
C SER A 98 3.01 -4.46 22.85
N GLY A 99 3.69 -3.32 22.88
CA GLY A 99 4.93 -3.13 23.66
C GLY A 99 6.18 -3.83 23.10
N ILE A 100 6.13 -4.34 21.86
CA ILE A 100 7.30 -4.97 21.24
C ILE A 100 8.36 -3.96 20.73
N GLY A 101 8.02 -2.68 20.66
CA GLY A 101 8.95 -1.63 20.18
C GLY A 101 8.53 -0.90 18.90
N LYS A 102 7.27 -1.03 18.43
CA LYS A 102 6.83 -0.44 17.15
C LYS A 102 6.97 1.09 17.13
N SER A 103 6.46 1.74 18.18
CA SER A 103 6.46 3.20 18.36
C SER A 103 7.88 3.74 18.55
N GLU A 104 8.73 3.01 19.27
CA GLU A 104 10.14 3.33 19.48
C GLU A 104 10.94 3.25 18.17
N VAL A 105 10.75 2.19 17.37
CA VAL A 105 11.36 2.07 16.04
C VAL A 105 10.89 3.20 15.12
N ALA A 106 9.60 3.56 15.18
CA ALA A 106 9.09 4.68 14.40
C ALA A 106 9.71 6.02 14.80
N LEU A 107 9.91 6.26 16.11
CA LEU A 107 10.59 7.44 16.61
C LEU A 107 12.04 7.54 16.11
N ASP A 108 12.79 6.45 16.18
CA ASP A 108 14.16 6.36 15.63
C ASP A 108 14.19 6.67 14.13
N LEU A 109 13.21 6.15 13.37
CA LEU A 109 13.10 6.42 11.93
C LEU A 109 12.81 7.89 11.64
N ILE A 110 11.95 8.52 12.44
CA ILE A 110 11.62 9.95 12.32
C ILE A 110 12.86 10.80 12.59
N GLU A 111 13.64 10.48 13.62
CA GLU A 111 14.90 11.18 13.92
C GLU A 111 15.89 11.09 12.76
N ARG A 112 15.89 9.96 12.03
CA ARG A 112 16.68 9.74 10.80
C ARG A 112 16.11 10.42 9.55
N GLY A 113 15.01 11.15 9.66
CA GLY A 113 14.41 11.93 8.58
C GLY A 113 13.29 11.24 7.80
N HIS A 114 12.83 10.08 8.26
CA HIS A 114 11.64 9.40 7.72
C HIS A 114 10.36 10.03 8.26
N ARG A 115 9.20 9.59 7.76
CA ARG A 115 7.92 10.24 8.08
C ARG A 115 6.94 9.27 8.73
N LEU A 116 6.32 9.71 9.82
CA LEU A 116 5.18 9.03 10.42
C LEU A 116 3.92 9.24 9.59
N VAL A 117 3.22 8.16 9.29
CA VAL A 117 1.88 8.21 8.69
C VAL A 117 0.82 8.04 9.79
N ALA A 118 0.99 6.99 10.61
CA ALA A 118 0.09 6.63 11.70
C ALA A 118 0.84 5.79 12.75
N ASP A 119 0.46 5.92 14.01
CA ASP A 119 0.92 5.03 15.10
C ASP A 119 -0.30 4.45 15.83
N ASP A 120 -0.11 3.28 16.45
CA ASP A 120 -1.12 2.47 17.14
C ASP A 120 -2.28 1.96 16.27
N MET A 121 -3.05 2.85 15.64
CA MET A 121 -4.19 2.51 14.79
C MET A 121 -3.99 3.02 13.36
N VAL A 122 -3.86 2.10 12.41
CA VAL A 122 -3.77 2.39 10.98
C VAL A 122 -5.09 2.09 10.31
N ILE A 123 -5.72 3.12 9.73
CA ILE A 123 -6.89 2.98 8.88
C ILE A 123 -6.39 2.62 7.48
N ILE A 124 -6.76 1.44 6.99
CA ILE A 124 -6.34 0.91 5.70
C ILE A 124 -7.56 0.86 4.78
N SER A 125 -7.47 1.56 3.66
CA SER A 125 -8.47 1.53 2.58
C SER A 125 -7.91 0.82 1.34
N ARG A 126 -8.71 -0.02 0.70
CA ARG A 126 -8.38 -0.57 -0.63
C ARG A 126 -8.88 0.37 -1.71
N ARG A 127 -7.96 1.08 -2.36
CA ARG A 127 -8.23 1.94 -3.51
C ARG A 127 -7.89 1.18 -4.79
N SER A 128 -8.78 1.20 -5.78
CA SER A 128 -8.64 0.34 -6.97
C SER A 128 -8.51 -1.15 -6.58
N GLU A 129 -8.15 -2.05 -7.50
CA GLU A 129 -8.10 -3.49 -7.19
C GLU A 129 -6.92 -3.87 -6.26
N ASP A 130 -5.74 -3.26 -6.43
CA ASP A 130 -4.49 -3.77 -5.79
C ASP A 130 -3.71 -2.71 -4.98
N VAL A 131 -4.34 -1.61 -4.55
CA VAL A 131 -3.64 -0.54 -3.82
C VAL A 131 -4.22 -0.35 -2.42
N LEU A 132 -3.43 -0.74 -1.42
CA LEU A 132 -3.72 -0.43 -0.02
C LEU A 132 -3.14 0.93 0.34
N ILE A 133 -3.99 1.85 0.79
CA ILE A 133 -3.58 3.14 1.34
C ILE A 133 -3.86 3.12 2.84
N GLY A 134 -2.81 3.33 3.63
CA GLY A 134 -2.89 3.51 5.07
C GLY A 134 -2.86 5.00 5.46
N SER A 135 -3.58 5.32 6.53
CA SER A 135 -3.69 6.66 7.11
C SER A 135 -3.94 6.59 8.62
N GLY A 136 -3.67 7.68 9.33
CA GLY A 136 -3.96 7.80 10.76
C GLY A 136 -5.37 8.33 11.03
N ASN A 137 -5.90 8.05 12.22
CA ASN A 137 -7.12 8.68 12.70
C ASN A 137 -6.95 10.21 12.79
N GLU A 138 -7.99 10.98 12.46
CA GLU A 138 -7.97 12.45 12.50
C GLU A 138 -7.70 13.03 13.89
N VAL A 139 -8.12 12.33 14.95
CA VAL A 139 -8.05 12.83 16.34
C VAL A 139 -6.64 12.68 16.94
N ILE A 140 -6.02 11.52 16.77
CA ILE A 140 -4.67 11.20 17.30
C ILE A 140 -3.58 11.39 16.25
N ARG A 141 -3.87 12.22 15.24
CA ARG A 141 -3.01 12.42 14.08
C ARG A 141 -1.67 13.03 14.53
N HIS A 142 -0.57 12.38 14.14
CA HIS A 142 0.82 12.80 14.42
C HIS A 142 1.30 12.66 15.86
N TYR A 143 0.53 12.00 16.72
CA TYR A 143 0.97 11.66 18.07
C TYR A 143 1.53 10.24 18.11
N ILE A 144 2.51 10.03 18.99
CA ILE A 144 3.03 8.71 19.36
C ILE A 144 2.96 8.60 20.88
N GLU A 145 2.60 7.42 21.40
CA GLU A 145 2.75 7.11 22.82
C GLU A 145 4.04 6.32 23.06
N ILE A 146 4.93 6.85 23.90
CA ILE A 146 6.15 6.16 24.32
C ILE A 146 6.04 5.83 25.80
N ARG A 147 6.21 4.55 26.16
CA ARG A 147 6.15 4.11 27.55
C ARG A 147 7.24 4.78 28.37
N GLY A 148 6.85 5.34 29.52
CA GLY A 148 7.75 6.08 30.42
C GLY A 148 7.96 7.55 30.05
N LEU A 149 7.61 7.98 28.82
CA LEU A 149 7.66 9.37 28.39
C LEU A 149 6.26 10.01 28.29
N GLY A 150 5.27 9.23 27.84
CA GLY A 150 3.91 9.70 27.56
C GLY A 150 3.68 9.97 26.08
N VAL A 151 2.65 10.76 25.78
CA VAL A 151 2.25 11.12 24.41
C VAL A 151 3.11 12.29 23.90
N ILE A 152 3.67 12.13 22.71
CA ILE A 152 4.53 13.13 22.04
C ILE A 152 3.92 13.59 20.72
N ASP A 153 4.03 14.90 20.42
CA ASP A 153 3.62 15.48 19.13
C ASP A 153 4.80 15.51 18.16
N ILE A 154 4.78 14.59 17.19
CA ILE A 154 5.84 14.44 16.19
C ILE A 154 5.95 15.66 15.27
N LYS A 155 4.82 16.30 14.95
CA LYS A 155 4.81 17.46 14.05
C LYS A 155 5.44 18.67 14.73
N SER A 156 5.14 18.89 16.00
CA SER A 156 5.69 20.01 16.77
C SER A 156 7.18 19.81 17.07
N MET A 157 7.62 18.59 17.36
CA MET A 157 9.01 18.30 17.70
C MET A 157 9.95 18.23 16.47
N PHE A 158 9.52 17.57 15.39
CA PHE A 158 10.39 17.28 14.23
C PHE A 158 9.99 18.04 12.94
N GLY A 159 8.92 18.84 13.00
CA GLY A 159 8.44 19.70 11.93
C GLY A 159 7.55 19.00 10.91
N ILE A 160 6.93 19.77 9.99
CA ILE A 160 6.00 19.23 8.98
C ILE A 160 6.59 18.13 8.09
N ARG A 161 7.93 18.07 7.95
CA ARG A 161 8.63 17.08 7.14
C ARG A 161 8.59 15.67 7.71
N SER A 162 8.39 15.51 9.02
CA SER A 162 8.39 14.23 9.74
C SER A 162 7.05 13.50 9.69
N ILE A 163 6.05 14.06 9.01
CA ILE A 163 4.70 13.52 8.97
C ILE A 163 4.19 13.36 7.54
N ARG A 164 3.25 12.44 7.37
CA ARG A 164 2.53 12.18 6.12
C ARG A 164 1.07 11.86 6.46
N GLN A 165 0.13 12.36 5.64
CA GLN A 165 -1.30 12.14 5.90
C GLN A 165 -1.74 10.72 5.55
N GLN A 166 -1.21 10.20 4.43
CA GLN A 166 -1.51 8.88 3.93
C GLN A 166 -0.32 8.35 3.12
N LYS A 167 -0.22 7.04 3.04
CA LYS A 167 0.83 6.35 2.28
C LYS A 167 0.33 5.00 1.79
N ARG A 168 0.74 4.60 0.60
CA ARG A 168 0.56 3.22 0.13
C ARG A 168 1.28 2.27 1.09
N ILE A 169 0.76 1.06 1.27
CA ILE A 169 1.46 0.02 2.03
C ILE A 169 2.11 -0.91 1.02
N GLU A 170 3.44 -0.86 0.94
CA GLU A 170 4.22 -1.70 0.02
C GLU A 170 4.77 -2.96 0.70
N VAL A 171 4.99 -2.93 2.02
CA VAL A 171 5.51 -4.06 2.78
C VAL A 171 5.03 -4.02 4.23
N GLU A 172 4.67 -5.19 4.78
CA GLU A 172 4.46 -5.37 6.21
C GLU A 172 5.74 -5.95 6.84
N VAL A 173 6.20 -5.36 7.95
CA VAL A 173 7.27 -5.91 8.77
C VAL A 173 6.66 -6.39 10.08
N LEU A 174 6.58 -7.70 10.25
CA LEU A 174 6.09 -8.33 11.46
C LEU A 174 7.25 -8.45 12.45
N LEU A 175 7.22 -7.63 13.50
CA LEU A 175 8.15 -7.70 14.61
C LEU A 175 7.79 -8.88 15.52
N GLU A 176 8.76 -9.76 15.76
CA GLU A 176 8.61 -10.95 16.59
C GLU A 176 9.70 -11.01 17.66
N ASP A 177 9.38 -11.56 18.84
CA ASP A 177 10.42 -11.88 19.81
C ASP A 177 11.29 -13.01 19.28
N TRP A 178 12.58 -12.93 19.57
CA TRP A 178 13.48 -14.02 19.27
C TRP A 178 13.13 -15.27 20.09
N ASP A 179 13.04 -16.42 19.42
CA ASP A 179 12.80 -17.71 20.02
C ASP A 179 13.90 -18.70 19.58
N SER A 180 14.72 -19.14 20.53
CA SER A 180 15.82 -20.08 20.29
C SER A 180 15.36 -21.42 19.73
N LYS A 181 14.07 -21.75 19.84
CA LYS A 181 13.50 -23.05 19.46
C LYS A 181 12.96 -23.08 18.03
N LYS A 182 12.87 -21.94 17.35
CA LYS A 182 12.41 -21.86 15.96
C LYS A 182 13.59 -21.88 14.99
N GLU A 183 13.51 -22.71 13.95
CA GLU A 183 14.42 -22.60 12.81
C GLU A 183 14.01 -21.43 11.93
N TYR A 184 14.98 -20.56 11.63
CA TYR A 184 14.75 -19.36 10.85
C TYR A 184 15.46 -19.45 9.49
N GLU A 185 14.76 -19.00 8.44
CA GLU A 185 15.30 -18.96 7.09
C GLU A 185 16.37 -17.87 6.96
N ARG A 186 17.58 -18.25 6.53
CA ARG A 186 18.77 -17.35 6.51
C ARG A 186 19.03 -16.68 5.16
N LEU A 187 18.46 -17.21 4.09
CA LEU A 187 18.77 -16.79 2.71
C LEU A 187 17.73 -15.84 2.11
N GLY A 188 16.55 -15.70 2.75
CA GLY A 188 15.47 -14.82 2.28
C GLY A 188 15.00 -15.16 0.87
N ILE A 189 15.01 -16.45 0.51
CA ILE A 189 14.65 -16.94 -0.83
C ILE A 189 13.13 -17.07 -0.93
N LYS A 190 12.48 -17.50 0.15
CA LYS A 190 11.02 -17.57 0.22
C LYS A 190 10.43 -16.19 0.46
N GLU A 191 9.51 -15.80 -0.41
CA GLU A 191 8.72 -14.60 -0.23
C GLU A 191 7.47 -14.93 0.58
N ASN A 192 7.33 -14.28 1.74
CA ASN A 192 6.12 -14.35 2.54
C ASN A 192 5.20 -13.19 2.16
N TYR A 193 3.90 -13.45 2.27
CA TYR A 193 2.85 -12.48 1.96
C TYR A 193 1.81 -12.50 3.06
N THR A 194 1.25 -11.35 3.36
CA THR A 194 0.06 -11.20 4.20
C THR A 194 -1.06 -10.64 3.33
N GLU A 195 -2.30 -10.93 3.69
CA GLU A 195 -3.48 -10.51 2.94
C GLU A 195 -4.27 -9.48 3.76
N ILE A 196 -4.53 -8.32 3.15
CA ILE A 196 -5.28 -7.23 3.77
C ILE A 196 -6.30 -6.76 2.74
N LEU A 197 -7.60 -6.79 3.06
CA LEU A 197 -8.67 -6.45 2.12
C LEU A 197 -8.53 -7.19 0.78
N ASP A 198 -8.25 -8.50 0.82
CA ASP A 198 -7.99 -9.36 -0.35
C ASP A 198 -6.75 -8.97 -1.20
N VAL A 199 -5.94 -8.01 -0.76
CA VAL A 199 -4.70 -7.62 -1.42
C VAL A 199 -3.51 -8.28 -0.73
N LYS A 200 -2.72 -9.03 -1.49
CA LYS A 200 -1.48 -9.65 -1.00
C LYS A 200 -0.34 -8.64 -1.00
N ILE A 201 0.23 -8.38 0.17
CA ILE A 201 1.42 -7.54 0.34
C ILE A 201 2.60 -8.38 0.84
N PRO A 202 3.83 -8.10 0.39
CA PRO A 202 5.03 -8.72 0.95
C PRO A 202 5.10 -8.55 2.46
N GLN A 203 5.45 -9.62 3.17
CA GLN A 203 5.62 -9.63 4.62
C GLN A 203 7.04 -10.07 4.97
N VAL A 204 7.68 -9.33 5.87
CA VAL A 204 9.01 -9.66 6.41
C VAL A 204 8.89 -9.90 7.91
N HIS A 205 9.27 -11.09 8.36
CA HIS A 205 9.36 -11.42 9.77
C HIS A 205 10.70 -10.93 10.31
N LEU A 206 10.67 -9.96 11.22
CA LEU A 206 11.85 -9.35 11.79
C LEU A 206 11.91 -9.64 13.29
N GLN A 207 12.91 -10.43 13.68
CA GLN A 207 13.14 -10.78 15.08
C GLN A 207 13.83 -9.64 15.82
N ILE A 208 13.33 -9.33 17.01
CA ILE A 208 13.92 -8.34 17.90
C ILE A 208 14.94 -9.02 18.81
N TYR A 209 16.18 -8.55 18.71
CA TYR A 209 17.30 -8.97 19.55
C TYR A 209 17.70 -7.81 20.46
N PRO A 210 17.86 -8.03 21.77
CA PRO A 210 18.47 -7.05 22.65
C PRO A 210 19.84 -6.60 22.11
N GLY A 211 20.08 -5.30 22.04
CA GLY A 211 21.36 -4.72 21.61
C GLY A 211 21.59 -4.60 20.10
N LYS A 212 20.65 -5.06 19.25
CA LYS A 212 20.70 -4.77 17.81
C LYS A 212 19.85 -3.54 17.48
N ASN A 213 20.34 -2.71 16.57
CA ASN A 213 19.56 -1.61 16.04
C ASN A 213 18.57 -2.13 14.98
N ILE A 214 17.31 -2.33 15.39
CA ILE A 214 16.23 -2.83 14.53
C ILE A 214 15.88 -1.82 13.43
N THR A 215 15.97 -0.53 13.74
CA THR A 215 15.71 0.60 12.83
C THR A 215 16.51 0.48 11.54
N VAL A 216 17.82 0.19 11.61
CA VAL A 216 18.68 -0.02 10.42
C VAL A 216 18.21 -1.19 9.55
N ILE A 217 17.71 -2.26 10.19
CA ILE A 217 17.20 -3.42 9.46
C ILE A 217 15.90 -3.07 8.74
N VAL A 218 15.00 -2.32 9.38
CA VAL A 218 13.77 -1.82 8.76
C VAL A 218 14.08 -0.91 7.57
N GLU A 219 15.06 -0.02 7.68
CA GLU A 219 15.55 0.79 6.55
C GLU A 219 16.07 -0.08 5.40
N THR A 220 16.83 -1.14 5.72
CA THR A 220 17.36 -2.09 4.74
C THR A 220 16.22 -2.84 4.04
N ILE A 221 15.16 -3.21 4.77
CA ILE A 221 13.97 -3.83 4.20
C ILE A 221 13.29 -2.87 3.21
N ALA A 222 13.14 -1.59 3.56
CA ALA A 222 12.56 -0.58 2.67
C ALA A 222 13.38 -0.42 1.38
N LEU A 223 14.72 -0.33 1.49
CA LEU A 223 15.61 -0.26 0.32
C LEU A 223 15.54 -1.53 -0.54
N ASN A 224 15.49 -2.72 0.08
CA ASN A 224 15.33 -3.97 -0.65
C ASN A 224 13.97 -4.06 -1.36
N THR A 225 12.90 -3.59 -0.74
CA THR A 225 11.57 -3.46 -1.38
C THR A 225 11.65 -2.52 -2.57
N LEU A 226 12.35 -1.38 -2.45
CA LEU A 226 12.58 -0.47 -3.56
C LEU A 226 13.33 -1.14 -4.72
N LEU A 227 14.38 -1.92 -4.43
CA LEU A 227 15.10 -2.71 -5.45
C LEU A 227 14.17 -3.71 -6.16
N LYS A 228 13.31 -4.42 -5.43
CA LYS A 228 12.34 -5.35 -6.01
C LYS A 228 11.34 -4.65 -6.93
N ILE A 229 10.88 -3.44 -6.55
CA ILE A 229 10.00 -2.62 -7.40
C ILE A 229 10.69 -2.25 -8.72
N PHE A 230 12.00 -2.02 -8.70
CA PHE A 230 12.82 -1.80 -9.91
C PHE A 230 13.24 -3.11 -10.63
N GLY A 231 12.74 -4.27 -10.21
CA GLY A 231 13.03 -5.58 -10.82
C GLY A 231 14.37 -6.20 -10.42
N ILE A 232 15.06 -5.65 -9.43
CA ILE A 232 16.34 -6.16 -8.92
C ILE A 232 16.07 -7.10 -7.74
N HIS A 233 16.55 -8.35 -7.84
CA HIS A 233 16.37 -9.38 -6.80
C HIS A 233 17.72 -9.91 -6.27
N PRO A 234 18.32 -9.25 -5.26
CA PRO A 234 19.68 -9.58 -4.78
C PRO A 234 19.84 -11.04 -4.32
N ALA A 235 18.85 -11.60 -3.61
CA ALA A 235 18.92 -12.98 -3.14
C ALA A 235 18.97 -14.01 -4.28
N LYS A 236 18.17 -13.81 -5.34
CA LYS A 236 18.19 -14.66 -6.55
C LYS A 236 19.51 -14.54 -7.30
N GLU A 237 20.07 -13.34 -7.36
CA GLU A 237 21.37 -13.12 -8.00
C GLU A 237 22.50 -13.78 -7.20
N PHE A 238 22.47 -13.66 -5.87
CA PHE A 238 23.43 -14.31 -4.99
C PHE A 238 23.34 -15.83 -5.08
N ASP A 239 22.15 -16.42 -5.04
CA ASP A 239 21.93 -17.85 -5.19
C ASP A 239 22.46 -18.36 -6.54
N ARG A 240 22.15 -17.64 -7.64
CA ARG A 240 22.71 -17.95 -8.97
C ARG A 240 24.24 -17.94 -8.98
N ARG A 241 24.87 -16.96 -8.33
CA ARG A 241 26.34 -16.86 -8.19
C ARG A 241 26.91 -17.98 -7.31
N LEU A 242 26.19 -18.42 -6.29
CA LEU A 242 26.63 -19.48 -5.40
C LEU A 242 26.56 -20.85 -6.09
N LEU A 243 25.44 -21.13 -6.78
CA LEU A 243 25.25 -22.33 -7.59
C LEU A 243 26.28 -22.43 -8.72
N SER A 244 26.61 -21.31 -9.39
CA SER A 244 27.63 -21.32 -10.45
C SER A 244 29.03 -21.65 -9.91
N LYS A 245 29.41 -21.09 -8.75
CA LYS A 245 30.69 -21.43 -8.09
C LYS A 245 30.75 -22.88 -7.61
N LEU A 246 29.66 -23.41 -7.06
CA LEU A 246 29.58 -24.82 -6.64
C LEU A 246 29.66 -25.78 -7.83
N ARG A 247 29.02 -25.45 -8.96
CA ARG A 247 29.12 -26.24 -10.19
C ARG A 247 30.55 -26.25 -10.74
N ASN A 248 31.21 -25.10 -10.75
CA ASN A 248 32.59 -25.01 -11.23
C ASN A 248 33.57 -25.81 -10.35
N LYS A 249 33.42 -25.76 -9.02
CA LYS A 249 34.21 -26.61 -8.10
C LYS A 249 33.99 -28.11 -8.31
N LYS A 250 32.76 -28.55 -8.60
CA LYS A 250 32.48 -29.97 -8.93
C LYS A 250 33.13 -30.40 -10.24
N ILE A 251 33.18 -29.52 -11.25
CA ILE A 251 33.83 -29.78 -12.53
C ILE A 251 35.35 -29.85 -12.36
N GLU A 252 35.95 -28.96 -11.56
CA GLU A 252 37.38 -29.01 -11.22
C GLU A 252 37.74 -30.30 -10.49
N ASN A 253 36.99 -30.67 -9.44
CA ASN A 253 37.25 -31.91 -8.70
C ASN A 253 37.09 -33.18 -9.56
N LYS A 254 36.14 -33.19 -10.50
CA LYS A 254 35.95 -34.33 -11.42
C LYS A 254 37.11 -34.45 -12.41
N LYS A 255 37.58 -33.32 -12.97
CA LYS A 255 38.78 -33.30 -13.83
C LYS A 255 40.04 -33.77 -13.09
N THR A 256 40.22 -33.39 -11.83
CA THR A 256 41.36 -33.85 -11.02
C THR A 256 41.28 -35.35 -10.71
N GLN A 257 40.08 -35.90 -10.46
CA GLN A 257 39.92 -37.35 -10.24
C GLN A 257 40.09 -38.17 -11.52
N ASP A 258 39.60 -37.68 -12.66
CA ASP A 258 39.77 -38.32 -13.96
C ASP A 258 41.26 -38.33 -14.37
N GLN A 259 41.98 -37.22 -14.14
CA GLN A 259 43.43 -37.15 -14.36
C GLN A 259 44.23 -38.08 -13.43
N LEU A 260 43.84 -38.21 -12.16
CA LEU A 260 44.53 -39.09 -11.22
C LEU A 260 44.32 -40.57 -11.56
N LYS A 261 43.14 -40.94 -12.08
CA LYS A 261 42.88 -42.28 -12.62
C LYS A 261 43.72 -42.58 -13.86
N GLU A 262 43.76 -41.65 -14.79
CA GLU A 262 44.53 -41.77 -16.04
C GLU A 262 46.05 -41.91 -15.75
N TYR A 263 46.56 -41.21 -14.73
CA TYR A 263 47.93 -41.38 -14.24
C TYR A 263 48.18 -42.76 -13.60
N LEU A 264 47.25 -43.27 -12.79
CA LEU A 264 47.39 -44.58 -12.12
C LEU A 264 47.23 -45.78 -13.07
N GLU A 265 46.50 -45.61 -14.17
CA GLU A 265 46.36 -46.64 -15.22
C GLU A 265 47.63 -46.75 -16.08
N HIS A 266 48.37 -45.65 -16.27
CA HIS A 266 49.64 -45.65 -17.01
C HIS A 266 50.82 -46.30 -16.26
N ASP A 267 50.76 -46.42 -14.93
CA ASP A 267 51.80 -47.09 -14.13
C ASP A 267 51.60 -48.63 -14.03
N MET A 268 50.58 -49.17 -14.69
CA MET A 268 50.21 -50.60 -14.67
C MET A 268 50.50 -51.35 -16.00
N GLU A 269 51.13 -50.69 -16.98
CA GLU A 269 51.73 -51.30 -18.18
C GLU A 269 53.26 -51.41 -18.07
#